data_AF-A0A7J8FIA4-F1
#
_entry.id   AF-A0A7J8FIA4-F1
#
_cell.length_a   1.000
_cell.length_b   1.000
_cell.length_c   1.000
_cell.angle_alpha   90.00
_cell.angle_beta   90.00
_cell.angle_gamma   90.00
#
_symmetry.space_group_name_H-M   'P 1'
#
loop_
_entity.id
_entity.type
_entity.pdbx_description
1 polymer ?
#
loop_
_entity_poly.entity_id
_entity_poly.type
_entity_poly.pdbx_seq_one_letter_code
_entity_poly.pdbx_strand_id
1 'polypeptide(L)'
;MHRDLVFRFIEVQTLLLAPFCPHVCEHIWTLLGKPDSIMNASWPVVGPVDETLIHSSQYLMEVAHELRLRLKNYMMPAKGKKTDTSKQLPQKPSHCTIYVAKNYPPWQHTTLSVLRNHIENNNGKLPDNKVIASELGSLPELKKYMKKVMPFVAMIKENLEKVGPRVLDLQLEFDEQAVLMQNIVYLTNSLELEHIEVKFASEAEDKIREDCCPGKPLTVFRTEPGVLVSLVNPQPSNGHFSTKIEIRQGDNCDAIIRRLMKTDRGLKDLSKVKLMRFDDPLLGPRQVPVLGKEHSEKTPISEHAVFHVDLTSKKIYLAENGLQADIGDTLVYLVY
;
A
#
# COMPACT_ATOMS: atom_id res chain seq x y z
N MET A 1 3.57 -17.11 -6.76
CA MET A 1 3.73 -18.15 -5.70
C MET A 1 4.78 -19.14 -6.17
N HIS A 2 5.62 -19.67 -5.28
CA HIS A 2 6.64 -20.67 -5.65
C HIS A 2 6.00 -22.06 -5.82
N ARG A 3 6.30 -22.75 -6.92
CA ARG A 3 5.69 -24.04 -7.29
C ARG A 3 5.79 -25.06 -6.15
N ASP A 4 6.99 -25.29 -5.64
CA ASP A 4 7.23 -26.36 -4.66
C ASP A 4 6.54 -26.09 -3.33
N LEU A 5 6.40 -24.81 -2.96
CA LEU A 5 5.73 -24.42 -1.72
C LEU A 5 4.21 -24.65 -1.83
N VAL A 6 3.64 -24.42 -3.01
CA VAL A 6 2.23 -24.74 -3.30
C VAL A 6 1.99 -26.24 -3.24
N PHE A 7 2.81 -27.06 -3.89
CA PHE A 7 2.65 -28.52 -3.84
C PHE A 7 2.87 -29.07 -2.43
N ARG A 8 3.85 -28.54 -1.67
CA ARG A 8 4.05 -28.91 -0.27
C ARG A 8 2.84 -28.55 0.58
N PHE A 9 2.25 -27.37 0.40
CA PHE A 9 1.03 -26.97 1.09
C PHE A 9 -0.13 -27.90 0.76
N ILE A 10 -0.36 -28.22 -0.52
CA ILE A 10 -1.45 -29.12 -0.92
C ILE A 10 -1.26 -30.49 -0.26
N GLU A 11 -0.05 -31.06 -0.31
CA GLU A 11 0.24 -32.36 0.31
C GLU A 11 -0.02 -32.34 1.83
N VAL A 12 0.54 -31.36 2.55
CA VAL A 12 0.39 -31.25 4.00
C VAL A 12 -1.08 -30.99 4.39
N GLN A 13 -1.76 -30.06 3.72
CA GLN A 13 -3.17 -29.76 3.99
C GLN A 13 -4.07 -30.97 3.75
N THR A 14 -3.77 -31.78 2.74
CA THR A 14 -4.48 -33.03 2.45
C THR A 14 -4.28 -34.05 3.55
N LEU A 15 -3.06 -34.21 4.07
CA LEU A 15 -2.77 -35.11 5.19
C LEU A 15 -3.46 -34.66 6.50
N LEU A 16 -3.45 -33.36 6.80
CA LEU A 16 -4.12 -32.82 7.98
C LEU A 16 -5.65 -32.97 7.93
N LEU A 17 -6.23 -32.94 6.73
CA LEU A 17 -7.66 -33.05 6.51
C LEU A 17 -8.15 -34.51 6.36
N ALA A 18 -7.25 -35.44 6.05
CA ALA A 18 -7.54 -36.86 5.88
C ALA A 18 -8.40 -37.51 6.98
N PRO A 19 -8.17 -37.27 8.29
CA PRO A 19 -9.01 -37.88 9.34
C PRO A 19 -10.45 -37.33 9.37
N PHE A 20 -10.72 -36.18 8.75
CA PHE A 20 -12.05 -35.57 8.71
C PHE A 20 -12.79 -35.83 7.40
N CYS A 21 -12.08 -35.73 6.27
CA CYS A 21 -12.67 -35.85 4.93
C CYS A 21 -11.86 -36.83 4.06
N PRO A 22 -11.82 -38.13 4.44
CA PRO A 22 -10.91 -39.10 3.83
C PRO A 22 -11.16 -39.30 2.33
N HIS A 23 -12.41 -39.32 1.87
CA HIS A 23 -12.75 -39.53 0.46
C HIS A 23 -12.23 -38.41 -0.46
N VAL A 24 -12.35 -37.16 -0.01
CA VAL A 24 -11.83 -35.99 -0.75
C VAL A 24 -10.31 -36.00 -0.75
N CYS A 25 -9.71 -36.30 0.40
CA CYS A 25 -8.27 -36.33 0.54
C CYS A 25 -7.63 -37.46 -0.29
N GLU A 26 -8.26 -38.64 -0.35
CA GLU A 26 -7.86 -39.75 -1.23
C GLU A 26 -7.89 -39.32 -2.70
N HIS A 27 -8.98 -38.66 -3.12
CA HIS A 27 -9.06 -38.15 -4.49
C HIS A 27 -7.97 -37.12 -4.79
N ILE A 28 -7.73 -36.15 -3.91
CA ILE A 28 -6.63 -35.17 -4.08
C ILE A 28 -5.28 -35.89 -4.12
N TRP A 29 -5.06 -36.89 -3.28
CA TRP A 29 -3.82 -37.68 -3.22
C TRP A 29 -3.54 -38.39 -4.55
N THR A 30 -4.58 -38.97 -5.19
CA THR A 30 -4.46 -39.53 -6.54
C THR A 30 -4.19 -38.48 -7.62
N LEU A 31 -4.78 -37.27 -7.51
CA LEU A 31 -4.51 -36.15 -8.43
C LEU A 31 -3.08 -35.63 -8.32
N LEU A 32 -2.46 -35.75 -7.14
CA LEU A 32 -1.03 -35.46 -6.95
C LEU A 32 -0.11 -36.54 -7.55
N GLY A 33 -0.67 -37.64 -8.08
CA GLY A 33 0.08 -38.73 -8.70
C GLY A 33 0.82 -39.62 -7.68
N LYS A 34 0.37 -39.64 -6.43
CA LYS A 34 0.94 -40.52 -5.40
C LYS A 34 0.51 -41.98 -5.68
N PRO A 35 1.43 -42.96 -5.59
CA PRO A 35 1.16 -44.33 -6.02
C PRO A 35 0.26 -45.13 -5.07
N ASP A 36 0.31 -44.82 -3.77
CA ASP A 36 -0.42 -45.52 -2.72
C ASP A 36 -1.61 -44.69 -2.21
N SER A 37 -2.55 -45.37 -1.54
CA SER A 37 -3.65 -44.71 -0.82
C SER A 37 -3.14 -43.80 0.29
N ILE A 38 -3.84 -42.68 0.54
CA ILE A 38 -3.53 -41.74 1.63
C ILE A 38 -3.58 -42.41 3.00
N MET A 39 -4.32 -43.53 3.12
CA MET A 39 -4.43 -44.31 4.35
C MET A 39 -3.10 -44.91 4.80
N ASN A 40 -2.14 -45.06 3.88
CA ASN A 40 -0.78 -45.52 4.17
C ASN A 40 0.20 -44.36 4.44
N ALA A 41 -0.24 -43.11 4.28
CA ALA A 41 0.62 -41.95 4.42
C ALA A 41 0.94 -41.65 5.89
N SER A 42 2.20 -41.29 6.15
CA SER A 42 2.64 -40.84 7.47
C SER A 42 2.23 -39.41 7.75
N TRP A 43 2.08 -39.07 9.04
CA TRP A 43 1.85 -37.69 9.47
C TRP A 43 2.95 -36.74 8.97
N PRO A 44 2.62 -35.51 8.50
CA PRO A 44 3.60 -34.60 7.92
C PRO A 44 4.64 -34.14 8.96
N VAL A 45 5.90 -34.18 8.55
CA VAL A 45 7.03 -33.66 9.36
C VAL A 45 7.04 -32.13 9.34
N VAL A 46 7.17 -31.55 10.53
CA VAL A 46 7.23 -30.10 10.76
C VAL A 46 8.67 -29.61 10.57
N GLY A 47 8.85 -28.52 9.82
CA GLY A 47 10.14 -27.86 9.61
C GLY A 47 10.45 -26.81 10.70
N PRO A 48 11.59 -26.11 10.60
CA PRO A 48 11.89 -25.00 11.50
C PRO A 48 10.83 -23.89 11.37
N VAL A 49 10.40 -23.35 12.51
CA VAL A 49 9.43 -22.25 12.57
C VAL A 49 10.18 -20.96 12.88
N ASP A 50 10.08 -19.99 11.96
CA ASP A 50 10.64 -18.64 12.14
C ASP A 50 9.53 -17.71 12.66
N GLU A 51 9.51 -17.52 13.98
CA GLU A 51 8.53 -16.68 14.65
C GLU A 51 8.65 -15.21 14.24
N THR A 52 9.87 -14.71 14.04
CA THR A 52 10.11 -13.32 13.62
C THR A 52 9.50 -13.07 12.23
N LEU A 53 9.62 -14.03 11.30
CA LEU A 53 8.98 -13.95 9.99
C LEU A 53 7.45 -13.93 10.13
N ILE A 54 6.87 -14.82 10.94
CA ILE A 54 5.42 -14.85 11.19
C ILE A 54 4.95 -13.51 11.75
N HIS A 55 5.67 -12.93 12.72
CA HIS A 55 5.35 -11.64 13.32
C HIS A 55 5.42 -10.50 12.30
N SER A 56 6.47 -10.48 11.46
CA SER A 56 6.60 -9.49 10.39
C SER A 56 5.44 -9.56 9.39
N SER A 57 4.97 -10.78 9.08
CA SER A 57 3.81 -10.99 8.21
C SER A 57 2.50 -10.54 8.87
N GLN A 58 2.30 -10.80 10.16
CA GLN A 58 1.14 -10.33 10.91
C GLN A 58 1.09 -8.81 10.95
N TYR A 59 2.22 -8.17 11.28
CA TYR A 59 2.39 -6.72 11.22
C TYR A 59 2.01 -6.16 9.84
N LEU A 60 2.51 -6.74 8.74
CA LEU A 60 2.17 -6.31 7.38
C LEU A 60 0.65 -6.41 7.11
N MET A 61 0.01 -7.48 7.56
CA MET A 61 -1.45 -7.66 7.39
C MET A 61 -2.24 -6.61 8.16
N GLU A 62 -1.84 -6.29 9.39
CA GLU A 62 -2.44 -5.26 10.23
C GLU A 62 -2.29 -3.87 9.60
N VAL A 63 -1.09 -3.51 9.15
CA VAL A 63 -0.83 -2.23 8.48
C VAL A 63 -1.63 -2.12 7.19
N ALA A 64 -1.69 -3.17 6.38
CA ALA A 64 -2.50 -3.18 5.17
C ALA A 64 -4.00 -3.01 5.48
N HIS A 65 -4.49 -3.60 6.57
CA HIS A 65 -5.87 -3.41 7.02
C HIS A 65 -6.13 -1.97 7.47
N GLU A 66 -5.24 -1.42 8.30
CA GLU A 66 -5.36 -0.05 8.81
C GLU A 66 -5.28 0.99 7.68
N LEU A 67 -4.37 0.81 6.71
CA LEU A 67 -4.28 1.65 5.53
C LEU A 67 -5.58 1.69 4.73
N ARG A 68 -6.23 0.54 4.53
CA ARG A 68 -7.54 0.46 3.84
C ARG A 68 -8.62 1.19 4.63
N LEU A 69 -8.63 1.06 5.96
CA LEU A 69 -9.59 1.75 6.81
C LEU A 69 -9.38 3.27 6.77
N ARG A 70 -8.13 3.74 6.87
CA ARG A 70 -7.79 5.17 6.78
C ARG A 70 -8.12 5.74 5.40
N LEU A 71 -7.85 4.99 4.32
CA LEU A 71 -8.23 5.38 2.95
C LEU A 71 -9.76 5.55 2.82
N LYS A 72 -10.53 4.59 3.34
CA LYS A 72 -11.99 4.68 3.37
C LYS A 72 -12.47 5.92 4.11
N ASN A 73 -11.89 6.21 5.28
CA ASN A 73 -12.25 7.39 6.08
C ASN A 73 -11.88 8.70 5.37
N TYR A 74 -10.75 8.74 4.67
CA TYR A 74 -10.34 9.89 3.85
C TYR A 74 -11.33 10.18 2.72
N MET A 75 -11.88 9.13 2.10
CA MET A 75 -12.86 9.24 1.02
C MET A 75 -14.29 9.58 1.50
N MET A 76 -14.58 9.46 2.81
CA MET A 76 -15.88 9.83 3.35
C MET A 76 -15.98 11.37 3.49
N PRO A 77 -17.12 11.98 3.08
CA PRO A 77 -17.33 13.40 3.29
C PRO A 77 -17.29 13.71 4.79
N ALA A 78 -16.54 14.74 5.17
CA ALA A 78 -16.39 15.13 6.58
C ALA A 78 -17.77 15.36 7.21
N LYS A 79 -18.17 14.47 8.13
CA LYS A 79 -19.40 14.63 8.90
C LYS A 79 -19.24 15.86 9.80
N GLY A 80 -19.88 16.96 9.42
CA GLY A 80 -20.08 18.12 10.30
C GLY A 80 -19.16 19.31 10.05
N LYS A 81 -19.39 20.04 8.95
CA LYS A 81 -19.31 21.51 8.95
C LYS A 81 -20.13 22.04 7.77
N LYS A 82 -21.41 22.33 8.04
CA LYS A 82 -22.23 23.20 7.19
C LYS A 82 -21.66 24.61 7.31
N THR A 83 -20.86 25.04 6.34
CA THR A 83 -20.58 26.43 5.89
C THR A 83 -19.25 26.41 5.15
N ASP A 84 -19.27 26.00 3.88
CA ASP A 84 -18.69 26.77 2.76
C ASP A 84 -18.78 25.95 1.48
N THR A 85 -19.34 26.57 0.45
CA THR A 85 -19.60 26.08 -0.90
C THR A 85 -18.31 25.95 -1.74
N SER A 86 -17.30 25.25 -1.21
CA SER A 86 -16.02 25.02 -1.92
C SER A 86 -15.21 23.79 -1.49
N LYS A 87 -15.72 22.91 -0.61
CA LYS A 87 -15.06 21.62 -0.38
C LYS A 87 -15.48 20.62 -1.45
N GLN A 88 -14.67 20.58 -2.51
CA GLN A 88 -14.65 19.51 -3.50
C GLN A 88 -14.82 18.15 -2.80
N LEU A 89 -15.61 17.27 -3.41
CA LEU A 89 -15.66 15.84 -3.05
C LEU A 89 -14.22 15.35 -2.81
N PRO A 90 -13.94 14.60 -1.72
CA PRO A 90 -12.59 14.11 -1.48
C PRO A 90 -12.14 13.31 -2.70
N GLN A 91 -11.24 13.87 -3.48
CA GLN A 91 -10.67 13.21 -4.65
C GLN A 91 -9.89 12.00 -4.13
N LYS A 92 -10.00 10.86 -4.82
CA LYS A 92 -9.24 9.66 -4.46
C LYS A 92 -7.75 10.04 -4.39
N PRO A 93 -7.07 9.79 -3.26
CA PRO A 93 -5.68 10.17 -3.13
C PRO A 93 -4.82 9.38 -4.10
N SER A 94 -3.79 10.02 -4.62
CA SER A 94 -2.86 9.39 -5.54
C SER A 94 -1.64 8.80 -4.84
N HIS A 95 -1.18 9.47 -3.79
CA HIS A 95 0.05 9.13 -3.08
C HIS A 95 -0.21 8.91 -1.59
N CYS A 96 0.60 8.07 -0.97
CA CYS A 96 0.60 7.88 0.49
C CYS A 96 2.04 7.94 1.00
N THR A 97 2.26 8.66 2.09
CA THR A 97 3.52 8.60 2.84
C THR A 97 3.29 7.85 4.14
N ILE A 98 4.02 6.76 4.34
CA ILE A 98 4.05 5.95 5.55
C ILE A 98 5.26 6.39 6.37
N TYR A 99 5.03 6.76 7.62
CA TYR A 99 6.06 7.15 8.58
C TYR A 99 6.27 6.04 9.59
N VAL A 100 7.53 5.61 9.72
CA VAL A 100 7.97 4.55 10.62
C VAL A 100 8.90 5.14 11.68
N ALA A 101 8.63 4.84 12.96
CA ALA A 101 9.50 5.25 14.06
C ALA A 101 10.50 4.13 14.39
N LYS A 102 11.80 4.45 14.49
CA LYS A 102 12.83 3.47 14.92
C LYS A 102 12.76 3.16 16.41
N ASN A 103 12.54 4.21 17.20
CA ASN A 103 12.49 4.15 18.66
C ASN A 103 11.18 4.79 19.12
N TYR A 104 10.70 4.36 20.29
CA TYR A 104 9.60 5.04 20.96
C TYR A 104 9.95 6.52 21.26
N PRO A 105 9.00 7.45 21.09
CA PRO A 105 9.14 8.82 21.58
C PRO A 105 9.52 8.85 23.07
N PRO A 106 10.23 9.89 23.56
CA PRO A 106 10.78 9.90 24.92
C PRO A 106 9.75 9.58 26.01
N TRP A 107 8.55 10.16 25.92
CA TRP A 107 7.49 9.90 26.90
C TRP A 107 6.95 8.47 26.86
N GLN A 108 6.90 7.83 25.67
CA GLN A 108 6.49 6.43 25.53
C GLN A 108 7.59 5.48 25.98
N HIS A 109 8.85 5.83 25.73
CA HIS A 109 10.00 5.07 26.20
C HIS A 109 10.04 5.04 27.73
N THR A 110 9.85 6.18 28.39
CA THR A 110 9.79 6.28 29.86
C THR A 110 8.62 5.47 30.41
N THR A 111 7.42 5.56 29.82
CA THR A 111 6.26 4.76 30.27
C THR A 111 6.48 3.26 30.09
N LEU A 112 7.03 2.81 28.96
CA LEU A 112 7.38 1.41 28.72
C LEU A 112 8.44 0.90 29.70
N SER A 113 9.45 1.71 29.99
CA SER A 113 10.51 1.36 30.95
C SER A 113 9.94 1.15 32.36
N VAL A 114 9.01 2.02 32.79
CA VAL A 114 8.29 1.85 34.06
C VAL A 114 7.44 0.58 34.06
N LEU A 115 6.68 0.32 32.99
CA LEU A 115 5.87 -0.89 32.87
C LEU A 115 6.71 -2.17 32.90
N ARG A 116 7.89 -2.15 32.26
CA ARG A 116 8.85 -3.26 32.26
C ARG A 116 9.37 -3.54 33.68
N ASN A 117 9.78 -2.50 34.41
CA ASN A 117 10.23 -2.64 35.81
C ASN A 117 9.15 -3.24 36.71
N HIS A 118 7.88 -2.85 36.51
CA HIS A 118 6.76 -3.43 37.28
C HIS A 118 6.56 -4.92 37.02
N ILE A 119 6.75 -5.36 35.78
CA ILE A 119 6.58 -6.76 35.38
C ILE A 119 7.74 -7.62 35.90
N GLU A 120 8.96 -7.10 35.83
CA GLU A 120 10.15 -7.77 36.38
C GLU A 120 10.06 -7.91 37.91
N ASN A 121 9.53 -6.91 38.60
CA ASN A 121 9.42 -6.92 40.07
C ASN A 121 8.21 -7.71 40.62
N ASN A 122 7.13 -7.88 39.83
CA ASN A 122 5.87 -8.49 40.29
C ASN A 122 5.52 -9.82 39.59
N ASN A 123 6.52 -10.64 39.26
CA ASN A 123 6.35 -11.96 38.63
C ASN A 123 5.43 -11.93 37.38
N GLY A 124 5.61 -10.95 36.51
CA GLY A 124 4.87 -10.88 35.24
C GLY A 124 3.51 -10.19 35.31
N LYS A 125 3.11 -9.61 36.45
CA LYS A 125 1.82 -8.93 36.61
C LYS A 125 1.96 -7.42 36.72
N LEU A 126 1.19 -6.71 35.89
CA LEU A 126 1.09 -5.26 36.00
C LEU A 126 0.19 -4.86 37.19
N PRO A 127 0.57 -3.84 37.97
CA PRO A 127 -0.28 -3.27 39.01
C PRO A 127 -1.59 -2.69 38.48
N ASP A 128 -2.48 -2.34 39.41
CA ASP A 128 -3.71 -1.62 39.10
C ASP A 128 -3.42 -0.28 38.40
N ASN A 129 -4.35 0.13 37.53
CA ASN A 129 -4.23 1.34 36.72
C ASN A 129 -4.00 2.60 37.58
N LYS A 130 -4.51 2.62 38.82
CA LYS A 130 -4.32 3.73 39.76
C LYS A 130 -2.87 3.88 40.21
N VAL A 131 -2.20 2.76 40.49
CA VAL A 131 -0.80 2.75 40.94
C VAL A 131 0.09 3.23 39.79
N ILE A 132 -0.13 2.69 38.59
CA ILE A 132 0.60 3.09 37.38
C ILE A 132 0.38 4.58 37.08
N ALA A 133 -0.87 5.08 37.15
CA ALA A 133 -1.16 6.49 36.91
C ALA A 133 -0.50 7.42 37.94
N SER A 134 -0.42 7.01 39.21
CA SER A 134 0.22 7.77 40.28
C SER A 134 1.73 7.91 40.05
N GLU A 135 2.39 6.82 39.65
CA GLU A 135 3.83 6.81 39.41
C GLU A 135 4.20 7.53 38.12
N LEU A 136 3.47 7.32 37.02
CA LEU A 136 3.69 8.06 35.79
C LEU A 136 3.37 9.56 35.96
N GLY A 137 2.45 9.91 36.86
CA GLY A 137 2.12 11.28 37.21
C GLY A 137 3.17 12.01 38.07
N SER A 138 4.03 11.27 38.79
CA SER A 138 5.13 11.86 39.57
C SER A 138 6.34 12.21 38.70
N LEU A 139 6.45 11.63 37.50
CA LEU A 139 7.53 11.90 36.55
C LEU A 139 7.33 13.24 35.82
N PRO A 140 8.25 14.22 35.98
CA PRO A 140 8.11 15.54 35.36
C PRO A 140 8.03 15.52 33.84
N GLU A 141 8.72 14.56 33.21
CA GLU A 141 8.80 14.36 31.76
C GLU A 141 7.44 14.04 31.12
N LEU A 142 6.56 13.38 31.87
CA LEU A 142 5.26 12.91 31.39
C LEU A 142 4.13 13.90 31.63
N LYS A 143 4.36 14.98 32.40
CA LYS A 143 3.33 15.96 32.80
C LYS A 143 2.59 16.57 31.61
N LYS A 144 3.30 16.82 30.50
CA LYS A 144 2.71 17.33 29.24
C LYS A 144 1.85 16.30 28.52
N TYR A 145 2.13 15.01 28.73
CA TYR A 145 1.55 13.89 27.99
C TYR A 145 0.55 13.06 28.79
N MET A 146 0.24 13.43 30.04
CA MET A 146 -0.64 12.64 30.93
C MET A 146 -1.99 12.24 30.32
N LYS A 147 -2.55 13.05 29.39
CA LYS A 147 -3.77 12.70 28.66
C LYS A 147 -3.59 11.53 27.67
N LYS A 148 -2.39 11.37 27.11
CA LYS A 148 -2.00 10.31 26.15
C LYS A 148 -1.43 9.06 26.86
N VAL A 149 -0.83 9.24 28.02
CA VAL A 149 -0.15 8.17 28.78
C VAL A 149 -1.10 7.02 29.15
N MET A 150 -2.25 7.30 29.77
CA MET A 150 -3.14 6.21 30.21
C MET A 150 -3.79 5.42 29.05
N PRO A 151 -4.26 6.07 27.96
CA PRO A 151 -4.66 5.33 26.76
C PRO A 151 -3.55 4.44 26.19
N PHE A 152 -2.29 4.92 26.21
CA PHE A 152 -1.14 4.12 25.78
C PHE A 152 -0.92 2.91 26.71
N VAL A 153 -0.96 3.08 28.04
CA VAL A 153 -0.86 1.96 28.99
C VAL A 153 -1.98 0.94 28.77
N ALA A 154 -3.22 1.38 28.55
CA ALA A 154 -4.34 0.48 28.30
C ALA A 154 -4.14 -0.35 27.03
N MET A 155 -3.66 0.28 25.96
CA MET A 155 -3.30 -0.38 24.70
C MET A 155 -2.18 -1.41 24.88
N ILE A 156 -1.14 -1.07 25.65
CA ILE A 156 -0.04 -2.01 25.96
C ILE A 156 -0.55 -3.18 26.79
N LYS A 157 -1.43 -2.96 27.77
CA LYS A 157 -2.07 -4.05 28.55
C LYS A 157 -2.89 -4.98 27.66
N GLU A 158 -3.70 -4.45 26.76
CA GLU A 158 -4.49 -5.26 25.82
C GLU A 158 -3.59 -6.10 24.90
N ASN A 159 -2.52 -5.49 24.39
CA ASN A 159 -1.56 -6.19 23.54
C ASN A 159 -0.75 -7.23 24.33
N LEU A 160 -0.40 -6.95 25.59
CA LEU A 160 0.30 -7.88 26.48
C LEU A 160 -0.50 -9.16 26.70
N GLU A 161 -1.82 -9.05 26.90
CA GLU A 161 -2.72 -10.22 27.05
C GLU A 161 -2.87 -11.02 25.75
N LYS A 162 -2.84 -10.36 24.58
CA LYS A 162 -3.03 -11.00 23.26
C LYS A 162 -1.75 -11.63 22.71
N VAL A 163 -0.64 -10.91 22.82
CA VAL A 163 0.60 -11.16 22.07
C VAL A 163 1.72 -11.61 23.02
N GLY A 164 1.63 -11.29 24.32
CA GLY A 164 2.59 -11.68 25.35
C GLY A 164 3.65 -10.60 25.66
N PRO A 165 4.67 -10.93 26.47
CA PRO A 165 5.63 -9.96 27.05
C PRO A 165 6.44 -9.14 26.04
N ARG A 166 6.61 -9.65 24.82
CA ARG A 166 7.34 -8.99 23.71
C ARG A 166 6.86 -7.59 23.34
N VAL A 167 5.61 -7.24 23.69
CA VAL A 167 5.07 -5.88 23.48
C VAL A 167 5.84 -4.82 24.29
N LEU A 168 6.59 -5.25 25.30
CA LEU A 168 7.38 -4.39 26.19
C LEU A 168 8.82 -4.21 25.72
N ASP A 169 9.20 -4.84 24.61
CA ASP A 169 10.51 -4.62 24.03
C ASP A 169 10.58 -3.22 23.42
N LEU A 170 11.69 -2.54 23.71
CA LEU A 170 11.91 -1.15 23.30
C LEU A 170 12.13 -1.03 21.78
N GLN A 171 12.41 -2.16 21.13
CA GLN A 171 12.66 -2.28 19.70
C GLN A 171 11.96 -3.53 19.18
N LEU A 172 11.53 -3.48 17.92
CA LEU A 172 10.95 -4.63 17.24
C LEU A 172 12.04 -5.65 16.86
N GLU A 173 11.65 -6.92 16.80
CA GLU A 173 12.51 -8.05 16.41
C GLU A 173 12.90 -8.02 14.91
N PHE A 174 12.22 -7.21 14.10
CA PHE A 174 12.43 -7.09 12.67
C PHE A 174 12.50 -5.62 12.24
N ASP A 175 13.12 -5.38 11.07
CA ASP A 175 13.17 -4.05 10.46
C ASP A 175 11.84 -3.70 9.79
N GLU A 176 11.08 -2.83 10.46
CA GLU A 176 9.77 -2.37 10.03
C GLU A 176 9.80 -1.71 8.64
N GLN A 177 10.84 -0.91 8.34
CA GLN A 177 10.95 -0.25 7.04
C GLN A 177 11.24 -1.29 5.95
N ALA A 178 12.15 -2.23 6.20
CA ALA A 178 12.49 -3.26 5.23
C ALA A 178 11.28 -4.14 4.88
N VAL A 179 10.48 -4.54 5.88
CA VAL A 179 9.27 -5.36 5.68
C VAL A 179 8.24 -4.63 4.80
N LEU A 180 8.02 -3.33 5.04
CA LEU A 180 7.11 -2.52 4.21
C LEU A 180 7.64 -2.34 2.79
N MET A 181 8.95 -2.08 2.64
CA MET A 181 9.59 -1.89 1.34
C MET A 181 9.55 -3.16 0.47
N GLN A 182 9.76 -4.34 1.06
CA GLN A 182 9.65 -5.63 0.34
C GLN A 182 8.25 -5.87 -0.24
N ASN A 183 7.21 -5.31 0.40
CA ASN A 183 5.81 -5.54 0.05
C ASN A 183 5.12 -4.30 -0.53
N ILE A 184 5.88 -3.26 -0.91
CA ILE A 184 5.33 -1.98 -1.33
C ILE A 184 4.48 -2.09 -2.60
N VAL A 185 4.86 -2.99 -3.52
CA VAL A 185 4.09 -3.25 -4.75
C VAL A 185 2.70 -3.81 -4.43
N TYR A 186 2.61 -4.73 -3.48
CA TYR A 186 1.34 -5.26 -3.01
C TYR A 186 0.48 -4.18 -2.35
N LEU A 187 1.06 -3.35 -1.48
CA LEU A 187 0.35 -2.26 -0.81
C LEU A 187 -0.19 -1.22 -1.81
N THR A 188 0.65 -0.78 -2.75
CA THR A 188 0.27 0.17 -3.81
C THR A 188 -0.88 -0.37 -4.66
N ASN A 189 -0.79 -1.63 -5.08
CA ASN A 189 -1.83 -2.27 -5.89
C ASN A 189 -3.12 -2.47 -5.09
N SER A 190 -3.03 -2.94 -3.84
CA SER A 190 -4.20 -3.22 -3.01
C SER A 190 -4.94 -1.96 -2.58
N LEU A 191 -4.25 -0.83 -2.40
CA LEU A 191 -4.87 0.46 -2.07
C LEU A 191 -5.25 1.23 -3.35
N GLU A 192 -4.93 0.69 -4.52
CA GLU A 192 -5.09 1.31 -5.83
C GLU A 192 -4.45 2.70 -5.94
N LEU A 193 -3.43 2.96 -5.11
CA LEU A 193 -2.62 4.17 -5.12
C LEU A 193 -1.60 4.10 -6.26
N GLU A 194 -0.97 5.22 -6.54
CA GLU A 194 0.04 5.31 -7.58
C GLU A 194 1.45 5.12 -7.04
N HIS A 195 1.71 5.75 -5.90
CA HIS A 195 3.00 5.65 -5.26
C HIS A 195 2.84 5.70 -3.74
N ILE A 196 3.69 4.94 -3.07
CA ILE A 196 3.81 4.92 -1.61
C ILE A 196 5.25 5.25 -1.28
N GLU A 197 5.46 6.25 -0.42
CA GLU A 197 6.76 6.59 0.14
C GLU A 197 6.84 6.07 1.57
N VAL A 198 7.94 5.38 1.92
CA VAL A 198 8.20 4.97 3.31
C VAL A 198 9.35 5.79 3.86
N LYS A 199 9.05 6.65 4.84
CA LYS A 199 10.01 7.57 5.47
C LYS A 199 10.14 7.27 6.95
N PHE A 200 11.25 7.70 7.55
CA PHE A 200 11.37 7.69 8.99
C PHE A 200 10.56 8.84 9.59
N ALA A 201 9.95 8.60 10.76
CA ALA A 201 9.17 9.59 11.49
C ALA A 201 9.98 10.85 11.86
N SER A 202 11.31 10.78 11.86
CA SER A 202 12.21 11.93 12.04
C SER A 202 12.07 13.01 10.97
N GLU A 203 11.70 12.63 9.74
CA GLU A 203 11.48 13.54 8.60
C GLU A 203 10.04 14.09 8.56
N ALA A 204 9.18 13.67 9.49
CA ALA A 204 7.78 14.06 9.53
C ALA A 204 7.57 15.37 10.29
N GLU A 205 6.35 15.92 10.18
CA GLU A 205 5.89 17.03 11.01
C GLU A 205 5.85 16.65 12.51
N ASP A 206 5.92 17.66 13.39
CA ASP A 206 6.04 17.47 14.84
C ASP A 206 4.97 16.56 15.44
N LYS A 207 3.74 16.61 14.92
CA LYS A 207 2.62 15.75 15.38
C LYS A 207 2.89 14.29 15.08
N ILE A 208 3.29 13.97 13.85
CA ILE A 208 3.58 12.60 13.44
C ILE A 208 4.82 12.10 14.19
N ARG A 209 5.84 12.94 14.34
CA ARG A 209 7.06 12.56 15.07
C ARG A 209 6.81 12.25 16.55
N GLU A 210 5.86 12.93 17.19
CA GLU A 210 5.53 12.75 18.61
C GLU A 210 4.56 11.59 18.88
N ASP A 211 3.68 11.29 17.92
CA ASP A 211 2.63 10.26 18.07
C ASP A 211 2.99 8.92 17.42
N CYS A 212 3.90 8.90 16.42
CA CYS A 212 4.32 7.67 15.76
C CYS A 212 5.16 6.80 16.70
N CYS A 213 4.88 5.50 16.71
CA CYS A 213 5.60 4.54 17.52
C CYS A 213 5.87 3.26 16.70
N PRO A 214 6.95 2.51 17.03
CA PRO A 214 7.26 1.26 16.36
C PRO A 214 6.06 0.29 16.36
N GLY A 215 5.82 -0.36 15.22
CA GLY A 215 4.73 -1.31 15.04
C GLY A 215 3.36 -0.68 14.74
N LYS A 216 3.25 0.65 14.84
CA LYS A 216 2.03 1.40 14.49
C LYS A 216 2.37 2.62 13.62
N PRO A 217 2.67 2.39 12.32
CA PRO A 217 3.08 3.46 11.44
C PRO A 217 1.94 4.48 11.19
N LEU A 218 2.32 5.74 11.09
CA LEU A 218 1.39 6.83 10.77
C LEU A 218 1.44 7.14 9.28
N THR A 219 0.31 7.51 8.70
CA THR A 219 0.16 7.56 7.24
C THR A 219 -0.56 8.83 6.83
N VAL A 220 -0.05 9.49 5.80
CA VAL A 220 -0.65 10.70 5.24
C VAL A 220 -0.95 10.47 3.77
N PHE A 221 -2.23 10.63 3.41
CA PHE A 221 -2.66 10.61 2.02
C PHE A 221 -2.52 12.00 1.41
N ARG A 222 -1.99 12.06 0.18
CA ARG A 222 -1.88 13.29 -0.59
C ARG A 222 -2.39 13.07 -2.00
N THR A 223 -2.96 14.13 -2.58
CA THR A 223 -3.35 14.16 -3.99
C THR A 223 -2.38 15.10 -4.68
N GLU A 224 -1.52 14.53 -5.52
CA GLU A 224 -0.65 15.33 -6.36
C GLU A 224 -1.43 15.97 -7.51
N PRO A 225 -1.22 17.28 -7.76
CA PRO A 225 -1.91 17.98 -8.82
C PRO A 225 -1.50 17.43 -10.18
N GLY A 226 -2.47 17.36 -11.10
CA GLY A 226 -2.25 16.91 -12.46
C GLY A 226 -3.14 17.66 -13.45
N VAL A 227 -2.81 17.54 -14.73
CA VAL A 227 -3.61 18.08 -15.84
C VAL A 227 -4.35 16.91 -16.48
N LEU A 228 -5.65 17.09 -16.69
CA LEU A 228 -6.53 16.09 -17.28
C LEU A 228 -6.30 16.01 -18.79
N VAL A 229 -5.99 14.82 -19.30
CA VAL A 229 -5.77 14.53 -20.73
C VAL A 229 -6.76 13.48 -21.20
N SER A 230 -7.29 13.67 -22.39
CA SER A 230 -8.14 12.69 -23.06
C SER A 230 -7.28 11.65 -23.76
N LEU A 231 -7.33 10.39 -23.32
CA LEU A 231 -6.74 9.26 -24.04
C LEU A 231 -7.80 8.64 -24.94
N VAL A 232 -7.53 8.61 -26.25
CA VAL A 232 -8.45 8.12 -27.28
C VAL A 232 -7.89 6.85 -27.92
N ASN A 233 -8.73 5.85 -28.13
CA ASN A 233 -8.41 4.67 -28.92
C ASN A 233 -9.15 4.73 -30.27
N PRO A 234 -8.44 4.94 -31.39
CA PRO A 234 -9.04 5.01 -32.71
C PRO A 234 -9.16 3.65 -33.42
N GLN A 235 -8.68 2.55 -32.84
CA GLN A 235 -8.69 1.26 -33.53
C GLN A 235 -10.11 0.71 -33.64
N PRO A 236 -10.52 0.24 -34.83
CA PRO A 236 -11.85 -0.31 -35.03
C PRO A 236 -12.01 -1.65 -34.28
N SER A 237 -13.24 -1.93 -33.87
CA SER A 237 -13.65 -3.25 -33.35
C SER A 237 -12.89 -3.73 -32.10
N ASN A 238 -12.32 -2.82 -31.31
CA ASN A 238 -11.84 -3.12 -29.97
C ASN A 238 -12.82 -2.62 -28.89
N GLY A 239 -12.78 -3.21 -27.70
CA GLY A 239 -13.65 -2.83 -26.57
C GLY A 239 -13.09 -1.67 -25.73
N HIS A 240 -12.07 -0.96 -26.23
CA HIS A 240 -11.30 0.02 -25.47
C HIS A 240 -11.78 1.44 -25.81
N PHE A 241 -12.30 2.16 -24.82
CA PHE A 241 -12.96 3.45 -25.03
C PHE A 241 -12.08 4.63 -24.65
N SER A 242 -12.44 5.81 -25.17
CA SER A 242 -11.81 7.05 -24.75
C SER A 242 -12.03 7.32 -23.27
N THR A 243 -10.98 7.71 -22.57
CA THR A 243 -10.99 7.97 -21.12
C THR A 243 -10.15 9.19 -20.78
N LYS A 244 -10.44 9.82 -19.64
CA LYS A 244 -9.71 11.00 -19.17
C LYS A 244 -8.82 10.60 -18.00
N ILE A 245 -7.53 10.91 -18.10
CA ILE A 245 -6.52 10.57 -17.09
C ILE A 245 -5.77 11.84 -16.70
N GLU A 246 -5.45 11.99 -15.42
CA GLU A 246 -4.58 13.06 -14.95
C GLU A 246 -3.11 12.69 -15.20
N ILE A 247 -2.39 13.53 -15.93
CA ILE A 247 -0.93 13.47 -16.07
C ILE A 247 -0.30 14.39 -15.03
N ARG A 248 0.75 13.92 -14.36
CA ARG A 248 1.48 14.59 -13.28
C ARG A 248 2.92 14.86 -13.70
N GLN A 249 3.57 15.72 -12.93
CA GLN A 249 4.96 16.11 -13.15
C GLN A 249 5.89 14.90 -12.99
N GLY A 250 6.70 14.60 -14.01
CA GLY A 250 7.70 13.54 -13.96
C GLY A 250 7.15 12.15 -14.33
N ASP A 251 5.92 12.08 -14.84
CA ASP A 251 5.36 10.81 -15.31
C ASP A 251 6.15 10.23 -16.47
N ASN A 252 6.19 8.91 -16.55
CA ASN A 252 6.65 8.16 -17.71
C ASN A 252 5.46 7.47 -18.40
N CYS A 253 5.71 6.88 -19.58
CA CYS A 253 4.70 6.14 -20.32
C CYS A 253 4.07 5.02 -19.48
N ASP A 254 4.89 4.28 -18.73
CA ASP A 254 4.44 3.21 -17.84
C ASP A 254 3.42 3.69 -16.80
N ALA A 255 3.65 4.84 -16.17
CA ALA A 255 2.74 5.41 -15.17
C ALA A 255 1.38 5.74 -15.79
N ILE A 256 1.37 6.33 -16.99
CA ILE A 256 0.14 6.66 -17.71
C ILE A 256 -0.59 5.39 -18.13
N ILE A 257 0.11 4.38 -18.67
CA ILE A 257 -0.49 3.10 -19.07
C ILE A 257 -1.05 2.37 -17.84
N ARG A 258 -0.34 2.37 -16.70
CA ARG A 258 -0.87 1.78 -15.44
C ARG A 258 -2.14 2.49 -14.97
N ARG A 259 -2.24 3.81 -15.09
CA ARG A 259 -3.49 4.56 -14.80
C ARG A 259 -4.60 4.19 -15.79
N LEU A 260 -4.25 4.01 -17.05
CA LEU A 260 -5.19 3.57 -18.09
C LEU A 260 -5.73 2.18 -17.76
N MET A 261 -4.87 1.21 -17.43
CA MET A 261 -5.26 -0.16 -17.05
C MET A 261 -6.14 -0.22 -15.78
N LYS A 262 -5.96 0.72 -14.84
CA LYS A 262 -6.85 0.82 -13.66
C LYS A 262 -8.28 1.24 -14.05
N THR A 263 -8.40 2.05 -15.10
CA THR A 263 -9.69 2.56 -15.59
C THR A 263 -10.33 1.59 -16.57
N ASP A 264 -9.53 1.03 -17.48
CA ASP A 264 -9.90 -0.02 -18.43
C ASP A 264 -9.26 -1.36 -18.01
N ARG A 265 -10.02 -2.14 -17.25
CA ARG A 265 -9.61 -3.46 -16.74
C ARG A 265 -9.47 -4.53 -17.83
N GLY A 266 -9.83 -4.23 -19.08
CA GLY A 266 -9.61 -5.12 -20.22
C GLY A 266 -8.13 -5.23 -20.60
N LEU A 267 -7.33 -4.22 -20.26
CA LEU A 267 -5.89 -4.18 -20.53
C LEU A 267 -5.13 -4.98 -19.47
N LYS A 268 -4.45 -6.05 -19.90
CA LYS A 268 -3.69 -6.95 -19.00
C LYS A 268 -2.17 -6.80 -19.10
N ASP A 269 -1.67 -6.42 -20.27
CA ASP A 269 -0.23 -6.34 -20.53
C ASP A 269 0.20 -4.89 -20.86
N LEU A 270 1.17 -4.37 -20.11
CA LEU A 270 1.77 -3.05 -20.34
C LEU A 270 2.41 -2.93 -21.72
N SER A 271 3.13 -3.96 -22.15
CA SER A 271 3.90 -3.98 -23.41
C SER A 271 3.05 -3.98 -24.67
N LYS A 272 1.75 -4.29 -24.55
CA LYS A 272 0.81 -4.28 -25.67
C LYS A 272 0.24 -2.90 -25.93
N VAL A 273 0.41 -1.95 -25.00
CA VAL A 273 -0.12 -0.59 -25.13
C VAL A 273 1.00 0.33 -25.59
N LYS A 274 0.78 1.04 -26.71
CA LYS A 274 1.66 2.11 -27.17
C LYS A 274 0.95 3.45 -27.09
N LEU A 275 1.60 4.42 -26.46
CA LEU A 275 1.16 5.81 -26.43
C LEU A 275 1.69 6.56 -27.64
N MET A 276 0.82 7.33 -28.27
CA MET A 276 1.08 8.14 -29.44
C MET A 276 0.61 9.56 -29.18
N ARG A 277 1.35 10.55 -29.70
CA ARG A 277 0.91 11.95 -29.74
C ARG A 277 0.56 12.34 -31.17
N PHE A 278 -0.30 13.34 -31.32
CA PHE A 278 -0.53 13.96 -32.63
C PHE A 278 0.68 14.83 -33.01
N ASP A 279 1.01 14.85 -34.30
CA ASP A 279 2.07 15.73 -34.81
C ASP A 279 1.67 17.21 -34.70
N ASP A 280 0.38 17.50 -34.88
CA ASP A 280 -0.25 18.78 -34.54
C ASP A 280 -1.21 18.61 -33.33
N PRO A 281 -0.86 19.13 -32.15
CA PRO A 281 -1.67 19.01 -30.94
C PRO A 281 -3.06 19.66 -31.00
N LEU A 282 -3.29 20.62 -31.89
CA LEU A 282 -4.55 21.37 -31.97
C LEU A 282 -5.45 20.87 -33.10
N LEU A 283 -4.88 20.65 -34.28
CA LEU A 283 -5.63 20.19 -35.45
C LEU A 283 -5.81 18.68 -35.46
N GLY A 284 -4.81 17.91 -35.03
CA GLY A 284 -4.83 16.45 -35.09
C GLY A 284 -6.07 15.82 -34.43
N PRO A 285 -6.40 16.15 -33.16
CA PRO A 285 -7.59 15.62 -32.49
C PRO A 285 -8.92 16.00 -33.16
N ARG A 286 -8.94 17.05 -34.00
CA ARG A 286 -10.14 17.56 -34.69
C ARG A 286 -10.31 17.00 -36.09
N GLN A 287 -9.32 16.28 -36.60
CA GLN A 287 -9.43 15.61 -37.89
C GLN A 287 -10.25 14.31 -37.77
N VAL A 288 -10.96 13.98 -38.84
CA VAL A 288 -11.75 12.75 -38.91
C VAL A 288 -10.79 11.56 -39.04
N PRO A 289 -10.85 10.55 -38.13
CA PRO A 289 -10.01 9.38 -38.22
C PRO A 289 -10.28 8.58 -39.51
N VAL A 290 -9.21 8.21 -40.22
CA VAL A 290 -9.29 7.35 -41.41
C VAL A 290 -9.06 5.90 -41.00
N LEU A 291 -10.05 5.04 -41.26
CA LEU A 291 -9.99 3.60 -40.98
C LEU A 291 -8.77 2.95 -41.68
N GLY A 292 -7.97 2.19 -40.94
CA GLY A 292 -6.77 1.52 -41.45
C GLY A 292 -5.52 2.39 -41.57
N LYS A 293 -5.58 3.66 -41.13
CA LYS A 293 -4.44 4.57 -41.00
C LYS A 293 -4.31 5.08 -39.57
N GLU A 294 -4.29 4.17 -38.60
CA GLU A 294 -4.26 4.52 -37.18
C GLU A 294 -2.96 5.26 -36.80
N HIS A 295 -1.88 5.10 -37.57
CA HIS A 295 -0.57 5.72 -37.34
C HIS A 295 -0.34 7.03 -38.10
N SER A 296 -1.22 7.45 -39.03
CA SER A 296 -0.97 8.66 -39.81
C SER A 296 -1.09 9.92 -38.94
N GLU A 297 -0.16 10.87 -39.11
CA GLU A 297 -0.08 12.15 -38.38
C GLU A 297 0.08 11.99 -36.86
N LYS A 298 0.65 10.86 -36.45
CA LYS A 298 0.91 10.53 -35.04
C LYS A 298 2.31 9.99 -34.86
N THR A 299 2.99 10.51 -33.86
CA THR A 299 4.33 10.09 -33.47
C THR A 299 4.26 9.21 -32.21
N PRO A 300 4.94 8.04 -32.19
CA PRO A 300 5.02 7.23 -30.99
C PRO A 300 5.83 7.96 -29.92
N ILE A 301 5.36 7.88 -28.68
CA ILE A 301 6.09 8.41 -27.53
C ILE A 301 7.13 7.36 -27.10
N SER A 302 8.37 7.81 -26.89
CA SER A 302 9.46 6.97 -26.42
C SER A 302 9.21 6.49 -24.98
N GLU A 303 9.64 5.28 -24.65
CA GLU A 303 9.58 4.74 -23.28
C GLU A 303 10.41 5.55 -22.28
N HIS A 304 11.42 6.28 -22.75
CA HIS A 304 12.27 7.16 -21.93
C HIS A 304 11.74 8.59 -21.81
N ALA A 305 10.61 8.90 -22.44
CA ALA A 305 10.04 10.23 -22.39
C ALA A 305 9.48 10.54 -21.00
N VAL A 306 9.70 11.78 -20.55
CA VAL A 306 9.19 12.27 -19.26
C VAL A 306 8.19 13.39 -19.54
N PHE A 307 7.02 13.29 -18.91
CA PHE A 307 5.97 14.30 -19.02
C PHE A 307 6.21 15.40 -17.97
N HIS A 308 6.25 16.64 -18.44
CA HIS A 308 6.30 17.83 -17.61
C HIS A 308 4.97 18.57 -17.72
N VAL A 309 4.41 18.94 -16.58
CA VAL A 309 3.10 19.54 -16.45
C VAL A 309 3.25 20.96 -15.93
N ASP A 310 2.77 21.93 -16.70
CA ASP A 310 2.61 23.30 -16.24
C ASP A 310 1.19 23.48 -15.69
N LEU A 311 1.07 23.51 -14.38
CA LEU A 311 -0.20 23.65 -13.66
C LEU A 311 -0.86 25.01 -13.89
N THR A 312 -0.10 26.05 -14.25
CA THR A 312 -0.61 27.42 -14.40
C THR A 312 -1.26 27.60 -15.76
N SER A 313 -0.61 27.10 -16.82
CA SER A 313 -1.16 27.12 -18.18
C SER A 313 -2.01 25.89 -18.52
N LYS A 314 -2.03 24.87 -17.65
CA LYS A 314 -2.66 23.55 -17.88
C LYS A 314 -2.17 22.87 -19.15
N LYS A 315 -0.88 23.04 -19.45
CA LYS A 315 -0.22 22.43 -20.61
C LYS A 315 0.71 21.31 -20.19
N ILE A 316 0.95 20.40 -21.13
CA ILE A 316 1.80 19.23 -20.92
C ILE A 316 2.84 19.20 -22.01
N TYR A 317 4.08 19.10 -21.57
CA TYR A 317 5.26 19.04 -22.41
C TYR A 317 5.88 17.66 -22.28
N LEU A 318 6.23 17.06 -23.41
CA LEU A 318 7.04 15.85 -23.47
C LEU A 318 8.50 16.25 -23.56
N ALA A 319 9.34 15.77 -22.63
CA ALA A 319 10.79 15.87 -22.76
C ALA A 319 11.35 14.56 -23.34
N GLU A 320 11.92 14.64 -24.54
CA GLU A 320 12.64 13.55 -25.19
C GLU A 320 14.01 14.07 -25.66
N ASN A 321 15.10 13.44 -25.21
CA ASN A 321 16.47 13.77 -25.65
C ASN A 321 16.85 15.27 -25.53
N GLY A 322 16.28 15.98 -24.56
CA GLY A 322 16.50 17.41 -24.32
C GLY A 322 15.61 18.37 -25.14
N LEU A 323 14.75 17.85 -26.02
CA LEU A 323 13.73 18.63 -26.72
C LEU A 323 12.41 18.55 -25.96
N GLN A 324 11.75 19.70 -25.78
CA GLN A 324 10.41 19.79 -25.20
C GLN A 324 9.38 19.99 -26.31
N ALA A 325 8.33 19.16 -26.34
CA ALA A 325 7.24 19.29 -27.29
C ALA A 325 5.88 19.36 -26.59
N ASP A 326 5.03 20.29 -27.00
CA ASP A 326 3.64 20.40 -26.50
C ASP A 326 2.82 19.21 -27.03
N ILE A 327 2.12 18.52 -26.14
CA ILE A 327 1.31 17.34 -26.47
C ILE A 327 -0.16 17.74 -26.71
N GLY A 328 -0.57 18.92 -26.23
CA GLY A 328 -1.97 19.33 -26.21
C GLY A 328 -2.78 18.63 -25.11
N ASP A 329 -4.08 18.46 -25.35
CA ASP A 329 -5.05 17.91 -24.39
C ASP A 329 -5.46 16.45 -24.68
N THR A 330 -4.97 15.88 -25.78
CA THR A 330 -5.41 14.58 -26.28
C THR A 330 -4.22 13.70 -26.68
N LEU A 331 -4.18 12.50 -26.11
CA LEU A 331 -3.24 11.43 -26.46
C LEU A 331 -3.98 10.28 -27.13
N VAL A 332 -3.26 9.52 -27.94
CA VAL A 332 -3.78 8.29 -28.54
C VAL A 332 -3.10 7.09 -27.91
N TYR A 333 -3.88 6.06 -27.58
CA TYR A 333 -3.34 4.77 -27.17
C TYR A 333 -3.79 3.67 -28.12
N LEU A 334 -2.85 2.81 -28.49
CA LEU A 334 -3.08 1.67 -29.37
C LEU A 334 -2.74 0.38 -28.62
N VAL A 335 -3.56 -0.65 -28.81
CA VAL A 335 -3.44 -1.95 -28.16
C VAL A 335 -3.11 -3.00 -29.24
N TYR A 336 -2.06 -3.78 -29.04
CA TYR A 336 -1.53 -4.77 -29.99
C TYR A 336 -1.64 -6.21 -29.49
#